data_AF-A0A0Q7Z9D0-F1
#
_entry.id   AF-A0A0Q7Z9D0-F1
#
_cell.length_a   1.000
_cell.length_b   1.000
_cell.length_c   1.000
_cell.angle_alpha   90.00
_cell.angle_beta   90.00
_cell.angle_gamma   90.00
#
_symmetry.space_group_name_H-M   'P 1'
#
loop_
_entity.id
_entity.type
_entity.pdbx_description
1 polymer ?
#
loop_
_entity_poly.entity_id
_entity_poly.type
_entity_poly.pdbx_seq_one_letter_code
_entity_poly.pdbx_strand_id
1 'polypeptide(L)'
;MESYEGILTMLGLSAAASLLIIALVAAVLHFFVALNAPPRRRAFWTVAPAYALCVFFGTAPADSPFPIWVWPVGALVPAAIWYWFWLRDFEKRWYQNLEDLPDDVPLANQDWKNGLLQLATLLVIGLAMAGIRMMLKS
;
A
#
# COMPACT_ATOMS: atom_id res chain seq x y z
N MET A 1 -3.90 30.83 13.52
CA MET A 1 -4.26 30.69 12.09
C MET A 1 -3.03 30.12 11.40
N GLU A 2 -3.06 28.86 10.98
CA GLU A 2 -1.93 28.25 10.26
C GLU A 2 -1.71 28.98 8.93
N SER A 3 -0.46 29.23 8.57
CA SER A 3 -0.14 29.83 7.28
C SER A 3 -0.43 28.82 6.16
N TYR A 4 -0.90 29.32 5.03
CA TYR A 4 -1.16 28.51 3.83
C TYR A 4 0.07 27.66 3.42
N GLU A 5 1.28 28.23 3.52
CA GLU A 5 2.52 27.51 3.25
C GLU A 5 2.79 26.35 4.21
N GLY A 6 2.42 26.51 5.49
CA GLY A 6 2.51 25.44 6.49
C GLY A 6 1.60 24.27 6.13
N ILE A 7 0.35 24.57 5.74
CA ILE A 7 -0.63 23.55 5.32
C ILE A 7 -0.13 22.77 4.09
N LEU A 8 0.36 23.48 3.07
CA LEU A 8 0.91 22.84 1.88
C LEU A 8 2.11 21.96 2.17
N THR A 9 3.00 22.40 3.06
CA THR A 9 4.20 21.64 3.44
C THR A 9 3.82 20.34 4.16
N MET A 10 2.85 20.41 5.10
CA MET A 10 2.34 19.23 5.80
C MET A 10 1.66 18.24 4.85
N LEU A 11 0.87 18.75 3.90
CA LEU A 11 0.26 17.92 2.85
C LEU A 11 1.31 17.27 1.93
N GLY A 12 2.34 18.02 1.55
CA GLY A 12 3.44 17.50 0.73
C GLY A 12 4.23 16.39 1.42
N LEU A 13 4.60 16.59 2.68
CA LEU A 13 5.34 15.60 3.47
C LEU A 13 4.50 14.36 3.76
N SER A 14 3.23 14.52 4.14
CA SER A 14 2.33 13.39 4.36
C SER A 14 2.06 12.62 3.07
N ALA A 15 1.92 13.29 1.92
CA ALA A 15 1.78 12.64 0.62
C ALA A 15 3.04 11.84 0.24
N ALA A 16 4.23 12.39 0.45
CA ALA A 16 5.49 11.69 0.19
C ALA A 16 5.64 10.43 1.08
N ALA A 17 5.34 10.55 2.37
CA ALA A 17 5.35 9.41 3.29
C ALA A 17 4.29 8.36 2.92
N SER A 18 3.07 8.80 2.61
CA SER A 18 1.96 7.92 2.23
C SER A 18 2.24 7.19 0.91
N LEU A 19 2.97 7.81 -0.02
CA LEU A 19 3.39 7.17 -1.27
C LEU A 19 4.25 5.93 -1.04
N LEU A 20 5.19 6.00 -0.10
CA LEU A 20 6.04 4.86 0.26
C LEU A 20 5.26 3.78 1.04
N ILE A 21 4.41 4.19 1.99
CA ILE A 21 3.62 3.26 2.80
C ILE A 21 2.63 2.51 1.91
N ILE A 22 1.87 3.23 1.07
CA ILE A 22 0.90 2.61 0.16
C ILE A 22 1.61 1.73 -0.86
N ALA A 23 2.77 2.15 -1.40
CA ALA A 23 3.58 1.29 -2.28
C ALA A 23 3.88 -0.05 -1.64
N LEU A 24 4.41 -0.01 -0.42
CA LEU A 24 4.86 -1.19 0.33
C LEU A 24 3.68 -2.12 0.62
N VAL A 25 2.59 -1.58 1.17
CA VAL A 25 1.42 -2.38 1.57
C VAL A 25 0.67 -2.89 0.34
N ALA A 26 0.53 -2.08 -0.71
CA ALA A 26 -0.08 -2.50 -1.96
C ALA A 26 0.74 -3.60 -2.66
N ALA A 27 2.07 -3.55 -2.60
CA ALA A 27 2.92 -4.63 -3.11
C ALA A 27 2.68 -5.96 -2.39
N VAL A 28 2.49 -5.94 -1.06
CA VAL A 28 2.11 -7.13 -0.29
C VAL A 28 0.72 -7.62 -0.69
N LEU A 29 -0.25 -6.71 -0.72
CA LEU A 29 -1.64 -7.07 -1.00
C LEU A 29 -1.81 -7.58 -2.42
N HIS A 30 -1.05 -7.09 -3.39
CA HIS A 30 -1.02 -7.60 -4.75
C HIS A 30 -0.76 -9.11 -4.79
N PHE A 31 0.08 -9.63 -3.90
CA PHE A 31 0.37 -11.06 -3.78
C PHE A 31 -0.87 -11.87 -3.36
N PHE A 32 -1.66 -11.35 -2.40
CA PHE A 32 -2.83 -12.06 -1.86
C PHE A 32 -4.12 -11.87 -2.68
N VAL A 33 -4.26 -10.71 -3.33
CA VAL A 33 -5.48 -10.31 -4.09
C VAL A 33 -5.53 -10.97 -5.48
N ALA A 34 -4.65 -11.93 -5.77
CA ALA A 34 -4.61 -12.72 -7.00
C ALA A 34 -5.65 -13.86 -7.04
N LEU A 35 -6.93 -13.53 -6.93
CA LEU A 35 -8.04 -14.46 -7.21
C LEU A 35 -8.92 -13.90 -8.34
N ASN A 36 -9.48 -14.79 -9.17
CA ASN A 36 -10.28 -14.56 -10.39
C ASN A 36 -11.24 -13.35 -10.34
N ALA A 37 -10.71 -12.13 -10.49
CA ALA A 37 -11.48 -10.90 -10.46
C ALA A 37 -11.01 -9.94 -11.56
N PRO A 38 -11.92 -9.12 -12.12
CA PRO A 38 -11.57 -8.12 -13.13
C PRO A 38 -10.47 -7.16 -12.65
N PRO A 39 -9.61 -6.65 -13.55
CA PRO A 39 -8.48 -5.78 -13.23
C PRO A 39 -8.82 -4.62 -12.28
N ARG A 40 -9.97 -3.96 -12.49
CA ARG A 40 -10.46 -2.86 -11.63
C ARG A 40 -10.72 -3.31 -10.19
N ARG A 41 -11.34 -4.48 -9.99
CA ARG A 41 -11.58 -5.02 -8.64
C ARG A 41 -10.26 -5.41 -7.97
N ARG A 42 -9.32 -5.99 -8.71
CA ARG A 42 -7.99 -6.32 -8.18
C ARG A 42 -7.23 -5.07 -7.74
N ALA A 43 -7.17 -4.04 -8.59
CA ALA A 43 -6.55 -2.76 -8.27
C ALA A 43 -7.18 -2.13 -7.02
N PHE A 44 -8.51 -2.16 -6.92
CA PHE A 44 -9.22 -1.64 -5.75
C PHE A 44 -8.88 -2.40 -4.47
N TRP A 45 -8.95 -3.74 -4.48
CA TRP A 45 -8.66 -4.57 -3.31
C TRP A 45 -7.18 -4.55 -2.90
N THR A 46 -6.27 -4.22 -3.81
CA THR A 46 -4.86 -4.00 -3.49
C THR A 46 -4.61 -2.65 -2.82
N VAL A 47 -5.27 -1.59 -3.29
CA VAL A 47 -4.94 -0.21 -2.88
C VAL A 47 -5.83 0.32 -1.77
N ALA A 48 -7.12 -0.05 -1.74
CA ALA A 48 -8.04 0.45 -0.72
C ALA A 48 -7.63 0.04 0.71
N PRO A 49 -7.21 -1.22 0.99
CA PRO A 49 -6.73 -1.58 2.32
C PRO A 49 -5.36 -0.96 2.63
N ALA A 50 -4.50 -0.77 1.62
CA ALA A 50 -3.21 -0.07 1.77
C ALA A 50 -3.42 1.39 2.20
N TYR A 51 -4.38 2.08 1.59
CA TYR A 51 -4.81 3.42 2.00
C TYR A 51 -5.37 3.41 3.43
N ALA A 52 -6.29 2.49 3.75
CA ALA A 52 -6.88 2.41 5.08
C ALA A 52 -5.83 2.19 6.18
N LEU A 53 -4.86 1.29 5.94
CA LEU A 53 -3.75 1.06 6.86
C LEU A 53 -2.83 2.28 6.98
N CYS A 54 -2.53 2.96 5.88
CA CYS A 54 -1.75 4.20 5.89
C CYS A 54 -2.42 5.27 6.76
N VAL A 55 -3.73 5.46 6.60
CA VAL A 55 -4.51 6.40 7.40
C VAL A 55 -4.54 5.98 8.87
N PHE A 56 -4.80 4.70 9.15
CA PHE A 56 -4.82 4.18 10.51
C PHE A 56 -3.49 4.40 11.23
N PHE A 57 -2.36 4.03 10.62
CA PHE A 57 -1.03 4.23 11.22
C PHE A 57 -0.60 5.68 11.30
N GLY A 58 -1.07 6.55 10.40
CA GLY A 58 -0.81 7.98 10.47
C GLY A 58 -1.57 8.68 11.61
N THR A 59 -2.77 8.20 11.92
CA THR A 59 -3.70 8.80 12.89
C THR A 59 -3.68 8.16 14.29
N ALA A 60 -3.23 6.91 14.41
CA ALA A 60 -3.15 6.20 15.69
C ALA A 60 -2.13 6.74 16.72
N PRO A 61 -0.95 7.27 16.33
CA PRO A 61 0.01 7.80 17.30
C PRO A 61 -0.46 9.12 17.91
N ALA A 62 -0.54 9.19 19.24
CA ALA A 62 -0.88 10.42 19.96
C ALA A 62 0.11 11.58 19.71
N ASP A 63 1.37 11.24 19.37
CA ASP A 63 2.45 12.20 19.08
C ASP A 63 2.64 12.45 17.58
N SER A 64 1.58 12.33 16.77
CA SER A 64 1.68 12.56 15.33
C SER A 64 2.14 14.00 15.07
N PRO A 65 3.18 14.22 14.23
CA PRO A 65 3.69 15.56 13.93
C PRO A 65 2.71 16.39 13.07
N PHE A 66 1.63 15.77 12.58
CA PHE A 66 0.62 16.40 11.75
C PHE A 66 -0.77 16.26 12.36
N PRO A 67 -1.67 17.24 12.13
CA PRO A 67 -3.08 17.11 12.45
C PRO A 67 -3.70 15.84 11.85
N ILE A 68 -4.65 15.23 12.57
CA ILE A 68 -5.23 13.93 12.21
C ILE A 68 -5.83 13.89 10.79
N TRP A 69 -6.34 15.02 10.31
CA TRP A 69 -6.98 15.15 9.00
C TRP A 69 -5.97 15.16 7.83
N VAL A 70 -4.70 15.47 8.09
CA VAL A 70 -3.66 15.56 7.05
C VAL A 70 -3.37 14.18 6.45
N TRP A 71 -3.45 13.11 7.25
CA TRP A 71 -3.16 11.74 6.79
C TRP A 71 -4.16 11.21 5.77
N PRO A 72 -5.49 11.24 6.00
CA PRO A 72 -6.47 10.91 4.97
C PRO A 72 -6.28 11.70 3.68
N VAL A 73 -6.13 13.03 3.78
CA VAL A 73 -6.07 13.91 2.61
C VAL A 73 -4.76 13.72 1.83
N GLY A 74 -3.63 13.70 2.54
CA GLY A 74 -2.31 13.48 1.95
C GLY A 74 -2.16 12.11 1.29
N ALA A 75 -2.86 11.08 1.81
CA ALA A 75 -2.81 9.73 1.26
C ALA A 75 -3.69 9.52 0.01
N LEU A 76 -4.64 10.43 -0.31
CA LEU A 76 -5.53 10.29 -1.47
C LEU A 76 -4.77 10.30 -2.80
N VAL A 77 -3.89 11.27 -3.00
CA VAL A 77 -3.14 11.41 -4.27
C VAL A 77 -2.23 10.19 -4.48
N PRO A 78 -1.41 9.75 -3.50
CA PRO A 78 -0.64 8.53 -3.63
C PRO A 78 -1.49 7.27 -3.84
N ALA A 79 -2.64 7.14 -3.17
CA ALA A 79 -3.55 6.02 -3.41
C ALA A 79 -4.05 6.00 -4.86
N ALA A 80 -4.43 7.15 -5.42
CA ALA A 80 -4.86 7.25 -6.81
C ALA A 80 -3.74 6.85 -7.80
N ILE A 81 -2.50 7.30 -7.54
CA ILE A 81 -1.32 6.93 -8.33
C ILE A 81 -1.13 5.41 -8.34
N TRP A 82 -1.13 4.78 -7.15
CA TRP A 82 -0.95 3.33 -7.04
C TRP A 82 -2.11 2.53 -7.60
N TYR A 83 -3.35 3.01 -7.46
CA TYR A 83 -4.51 2.39 -8.10
C TYR A 83 -4.35 2.36 -9.61
N TRP A 84 -3.93 3.48 -10.22
CA TRP A 84 -3.72 3.55 -11.66
C TRP A 84 -2.55 2.65 -12.12
N PHE A 85 -1.45 2.65 -11.38
CA PHE A 85 -0.31 1.77 -11.63
C PHE A 85 -0.72 0.29 -11.64
N TRP A 86 -1.42 -0.16 -10.59
CA TRP A 86 -1.86 -1.55 -10.47
C TRP A 86 -2.94 -1.91 -11.47
N LEU A 87 -3.87 -1.00 -11.76
CA LEU A 87 -4.88 -1.21 -12.80
C LEU A 87 -4.21 -1.51 -14.15
N ARG A 88 -3.21 -0.70 -14.54
CA ARG A 88 -2.48 -0.90 -15.80
C ARG A 88 -1.69 -2.21 -15.82
N ASP A 89 -1.05 -2.59 -14.71
CA ASP A 89 -0.34 -3.88 -14.62
C ASP A 89 -1.31 -5.07 -14.73
N PHE A 90 -2.44 -5.01 -14.04
CA PHE A 90 -3.47 -6.04 -14.10
C PHE A 90 -4.14 -6.13 -15.46
N GLU A 91 -4.46 -5.00 -16.10
CA GLU A 91 -5.01 -4.96 -17.46
C GLU A 91 -4.04 -5.58 -18.46
N LYS A 92 -2.75 -5.22 -18.42
CA LYS A 92 -1.74 -5.81 -19.31
C LYS A 92 -1.69 -7.33 -19.19
N ARG A 93 -1.65 -7.87 -17.96
CA ARG A 93 -1.61 -9.33 -17.73
C ARG A 93 -2.93 -10.01 -18.08
N TRP A 94 -4.06 -9.33 -17.87
CA TRP A 94 -5.38 -9.84 -18.21
C TRP A 94 -5.56 -9.99 -19.72
N TYR A 95 -5.22 -8.95 -20.50
CA TYR A 95 -5.32 -8.99 -21.96
C TYR A 95 -4.32 -9.96 -22.60
N GLN A 96 -3.15 -10.16 -21.99
CA GLN A 96 -2.17 -11.16 -22.42
C GLN A 96 -2.60 -12.62 -22.16
N ASN A 97 -3.50 -12.84 -21.20
CA ASN A 97 -4.01 -14.17 -20.82
C ASN A 97 -5.42 -14.45 -21.39
N LEU A 98 -5.87 -13.69 -22.40
CA LEU A 98 -7.14 -13.95 -23.09
C LEU A 98 -7.04 -15.09 -24.12
N GLU A 99 -5.84 -15.51 -24.50
CA GLU A 99 -5.61 -16.85 -25.04
C GLU A 99 -5.58 -17.81 -23.85
N ASP A 100 -6.60 -18.65 -23.75
CA ASP A 100 -6.91 -19.59 -22.67
C ASP A 100 -5.72 -19.95 -21.74
N LEU A 101 -5.88 -19.76 -20.43
CA LEU A 101 -5.12 -20.56 -19.46
C LEU A 101 -5.62 -22.01 -19.64
N PRO A 102 -4.80 -22.94 -20.14
CA PRO A 102 -5.18 -24.34 -20.24
C PRO A 102 -5.68 -24.84 -18.89
N ASP A 103 -6.71 -25.68 -18.87
CA ASP A 103 -7.35 -26.22 -17.66
C ASP A 103 -6.35 -26.89 -16.69
N ASP A 104 -5.15 -27.23 -17.18
CA ASP A 104 -4.07 -27.89 -16.45
C ASP A 104 -2.89 -26.97 -16.03
N VAL A 105 -2.96 -25.65 -16.25
CA VAL A 105 -1.90 -24.75 -15.78
C VAL A 105 -2.06 -24.51 -14.27
N PRO A 106 -1.10 -24.97 -13.44
CA PRO A 106 -1.17 -24.69 -12.01
C PRO A 106 -1.18 -23.18 -11.83
N LEU A 107 -2.21 -22.68 -11.10
CA LEU A 107 -2.26 -21.31 -10.60
C LEU A 107 -0.84 -20.90 -10.20
N ALA A 108 -0.37 -19.74 -10.69
CA ALA A 108 0.92 -19.16 -10.32
C ALA A 108 1.09 -18.96 -8.78
N ASN A 109 0.04 -19.26 -8.01
CA ASN A 109 -0.02 -19.24 -6.56
C ASN A 109 0.48 -20.53 -5.87
N GLN A 110 1.28 -21.38 -6.52
CA GLN A 110 2.13 -22.32 -5.76
C GLN A 110 3.29 -21.62 -5.03
N ASP A 111 3.57 -20.36 -5.37
CA ASP A 111 4.60 -19.54 -4.76
C ASP A 111 4.16 -18.79 -3.49
N TRP A 112 3.10 -19.25 -2.81
CA TRP A 112 2.65 -18.71 -1.52
C TRP A 112 3.79 -18.58 -0.49
N LYS A 113 4.84 -19.41 -0.60
CA LYS A 113 6.08 -19.34 0.18
C LYS A 113 6.85 -18.04 -0.03
N ASN A 114 6.93 -17.55 -1.26
CA ASN A 114 7.61 -16.29 -1.59
C ASN A 114 6.82 -15.09 -1.05
N GLY A 115 5.48 -15.14 -1.10
CA GLY A 115 4.64 -14.14 -0.44
C GLY A 115 4.70 -14.19 1.08
N LEU A 116 4.79 -15.38 1.66
CA LEU A 116 5.00 -15.55 3.11
C LEU A 116 6.36 -15.00 3.54
N LEU A 117 7.40 -15.21 2.72
CA LEU A 117 8.74 -14.67 2.96
C LEU A 117 8.74 -13.14 2.87
N GLN A 118 8.07 -12.55 1.87
CA GLN A 118 7.93 -11.09 1.76
C GLN A 118 7.15 -10.50 2.96
N LEU A 119 6.07 -11.16 3.39
CA LEU A 119 5.34 -10.79 4.62
C LEU A 119 6.24 -10.85 5.85
N ALA A 120 6.99 -11.94 6.01
CA ALA A 120 7.90 -12.10 7.14
C ALA A 120 8.99 -11.03 7.15
N THR A 121 9.58 -10.71 5.98
CA THR A 121 10.57 -9.62 5.86
C THR A 121 9.97 -8.28 6.24
N LEU A 122 8.75 -7.97 5.81
CA LEU A 122 8.09 -6.70 6.15
C LEU A 122 7.68 -6.62 7.61
N LEU A 123 7.25 -7.74 8.20
CA LEU A 123 6.99 -7.82 9.64
C LEU A 123 8.27 -7.56 10.43
N VAL A 124 9.40 -8.16 10.02
CA VAL A 124 10.71 -7.94 10.64
C VAL A 124 11.16 -6.49 10.49
N ILE A 125 11.02 -5.88 9.31
CA ILE A 125 11.36 -4.46 9.10
C ILE A 125 10.46 -3.56 9.96
N GLY A 126 9.16 -3.83 10.01
CA GLY A 126 8.21 -3.07 10.82
C GLY A 126 8.54 -3.16 12.32
N LEU A 127 8.83 -4.37 12.81
CA LEU A 127 9.25 -4.60 14.20
C LEU A 127 10.60 -3.94 14.51
N ALA A 128 11.56 -4.00 13.58
CA ALA A 128 12.86 -3.35 13.73
C ALA A 128 12.71 -1.82 13.81
N MET A 129 11.88 -1.22 12.95
CA MET A 129 11.61 0.22 13.00
C MET A 129 10.86 0.62 14.28
N ALA A 130 9.90 -0.20 14.73
CA ALA A 130 9.21 0.01 16.01
C ALA A 130 10.17 -0.09 17.21
N GLY A 131 11.08 -1.07 17.19
CA GLY A 131 12.11 -1.25 18.21
C GLY A 131 13.12 -0.09 18.25
N ILE A 132 13.62 0.35 17.09
CA ILE A 132 14.48 1.52 16.98
C ILE A 132 13.77 2.77 17.51
N ARG A 133 12.49 2.94 17.18
CA ARG A 133 11.68 4.05 17.70
C ARG A 133 11.50 3.99 19.22
N MET A 134 11.35 2.81 19.82
CA MET A 134 11.32 2.66 21.27
C MET A 134 12.67 3.00 21.91
N MET A 135 13.78 2.56 21.32
CA MET A 135 15.13 2.87 21.82
C MET A 135 15.50 4.36 21.69
N LEU A 136 15.03 5.04 20.64
CA LEU A 136 15.27 6.49 20.47
C LEU A 136 14.39 7.35 21.40
N LYS A 137 13.35 6.77 22.01
CA LYS A 137 12.48 7.45 22.98
C LYS A 137 12.87 7.20 24.44
N SER A 138 13.78 6.26 24.72
CA SER A 138 14.32 5.98 26.07
C SER A 138 15.61 6.75 26.32
#